data_AF-A0A9X0CVQ3-F1
#
_entry.id   AF-A0A9X0CVQ3-F1
#
_cell.length_a   1.000
_cell.length_b   1.000
_cell.length_c   1.000
_cell.angle_alpha   90.00
_cell.angle_beta   90.00
_cell.angle_gamma   90.00
#
_symmetry.space_group_name_H-M   'P 1'
#
loop_
_entity.id
_entity.type
_entity.pdbx_description
1 polymer ?
#
loop_
_entity_poly.entity_id
_entity_poly.type
_entity_poly.pdbx_seq_one_letter_code
_entity_poly.pdbx_strand_id
1 'polypeptide(L)'
;ILCSQLDHTRHSVYKTRRCFLWKNQYYQLDIYNEPCHPRCKGLLILETYTTKFGDDMERPDFLDIAKEVTGDPFYSMFSLSLKK
;
A
#
# COMPACT_ATOMS: atom_id res chain seq x y z
N ILE A 1 -21.94 -11.53 -13.76
CA ILE A 1 -21.46 -10.78 -14.95
C ILE A 1 -20.12 -10.08 -14.70
N LEU A 2 -19.79 -9.61 -13.47
CA LEU A 2 -18.47 -8.99 -13.20
C LEU A 2 -17.31 -9.98 -12.98
N CYS A 3 -17.58 -11.20 -12.49
CA CYS A 3 -16.54 -12.20 -12.20
C CYS A 3 -15.86 -12.80 -13.45
N SER A 4 -16.45 -12.67 -14.65
CA SER A 4 -15.85 -13.18 -15.90
C SER A 4 -14.73 -12.30 -16.44
N GLN A 5 -14.49 -11.12 -15.85
CA GLN A 5 -13.35 -10.25 -16.14
C GLN A 5 -12.19 -10.45 -15.16
N LEU A 6 -12.28 -11.44 -14.25
CA LEU A 6 -11.20 -11.76 -13.34
C LEU A 6 -10.00 -12.28 -14.14
N ASP A 7 -8.91 -11.52 -14.10
CA ASP A 7 -7.64 -11.95 -14.67
C ASP A 7 -7.11 -13.13 -13.84
N HIS A 8 -7.12 -14.33 -14.44
CA HIS A 8 -6.66 -15.55 -13.77
C HIS A 8 -5.16 -15.51 -13.44
N THR A 9 -4.40 -14.62 -14.08
CA THR A 9 -2.98 -14.36 -13.77
C THR A 9 -2.78 -13.48 -12.54
N ARG A 10 -3.87 -13.07 -11.86
CA ARG A 10 -3.82 -12.22 -10.66
C ARG A 10 -4.50 -12.83 -9.45
N HIS A 11 -3.96 -12.55 -8.27
CA HIS A 11 -4.59 -12.86 -6.99
C HIS A 11 -5.53 -11.73 -6.56
N SER A 12 -6.64 -12.10 -5.91
CA SER A 12 -7.45 -11.14 -5.17
C SER A 12 -6.61 -10.56 -4.03
N VAL A 13 -6.52 -9.24 -3.98
CA VAL A 13 -5.79 -8.51 -2.94
C VAL A 13 -6.77 -8.11 -1.85
N TYR A 14 -6.58 -8.65 -0.66
CA TYR A 14 -7.35 -8.28 0.53
C TYR A 14 -6.53 -7.31 1.35
N LYS A 15 -7.09 -6.13 1.63
CA LYS A 15 -6.44 -5.11 2.44
C LYS A 15 -7.43 -4.35 3.31
N THR A 16 -6.97 -3.95 4.49
CA THR A 16 -7.66 -3.00 5.36
C THR A 16 -6.96 -1.65 5.23
N ARG A 17 -7.66 -0.66 4.69
CA ARG A 17 -7.17 0.72 4.59
C ARG A 17 -7.65 1.51 5.80
N ARG A 18 -6.71 2.07 6.57
CA ARG A 18 -6.97 3.03 7.65
C ARG A 18 -6.61 4.43 7.17
N CYS A 19 -7.59 5.30 7.08
CA CYS A 19 -7.37 6.69 6.73
C CYS A 19 -7.33 7.56 7.99
N PHE A 20 -6.37 8.46 8.08
CA PHE A 20 -6.28 9.39 9.20
C PHE A 20 -5.67 10.71 8.76
N LEU A 21 -5.98 11.77 9.51
CA LEU A 21 -5.38 13.08 9.35
C LEU A 21 -4.30 13.25 10.42
N TRP A 22 -3.11 13.68 10.03
CA TRP A 22 -2.03 13.99 10.95
C TRP A 22 -1.28 15.22 10.45
N LYS A 23 -1.08 16.22 11.31
CA LYS A 23 -0.46 17.52 10.97
C LYS A 23 -0.98 18.14 9.66
N ASN A 24 -2.30 18.14 9.49
CA ASN A 24 -2.99 18.67 8.31
C ASN A 24 -2.65 17.94 6.99
N GLN A 25 -2.06 16.75 7.07
CA GLN A 25 -1.76 15.87 5.96
C GLN A 25 -2.62 14.61 6.07
N TYR A 26 -3.18 14.20 4.94
CA TYR A 26 -4.02 13.01 4.87
C TYR A 26 -3.18 11.78 4.54
N TYR A 27 -3.30 10.75 5.37
CA TYR A 27 -2.57 9.50 5.22
C TYR A 27 -3.53 8.32 5.05
N GLN A 28 -3.11 7.35 4.24
CA GLN A 28 -3.78 6.09 4.01
C GLN A 28 -2.82 4.95 4.35
N LEU A 29 -3.11 4.19 5.40
CA LEU A 29 -2.34 3.03 5.79
C LEU A 29 -3.04 1.76 5.29
N ASP A 30 -2.42 1.08 4.33
CA ASP A 30 -2.87 -0.18 3.78
C ASP A 30 -2.20 -1.35 4.49
N ILE A 31 -3.03 -2.16 5.15
CA ILE A 31 -2.62 -3.39 5.83
C ILE A 31 -3.07 -4.57 4.96
N TYR A 32 -2.14 -5.35 4.43
CA TYR A 32 -2.47 -6.48 3.56
C TYR A 32 -2.81 -7.72 4.40
N ASN A 33 -4.00 -8.26 4.17
CA ASN A 33 -4.54 -9.40 4.91
C ASN A 33 -4.44 -10.69 4.10
N GLU A 34 -4.43 -11.84 4.78
CA GLU A 34 -4.53 -13.14 4.14
C GLU A 34 -5.99 -13.43 3.70
N PRO A 35 -6.21 -14.14 2.57
CA PRO A 35 -5.21 -14.75 1.68
C PRO A 35 -4.60 -13.75 0.69
N CYS A 36 -3.28 -13.57 0.70
CA CYS A 36 -2.57 -12.70 -0.23
C CYS A 36 -1.32 -13.38 -0.79
N HIS A 37 -0.74 -12.81 -1.85
CA HIS A 37 0.52 -13.29 -2.40
C HIS A 37 1.61 -13.30 -1.29
N PRO A 38 2.53 -14.27 -1.23
CA PRO A 38 3.55 -14.36 -0.17
C PRO A 38 4.37 -13.08 0.05
N ARG A 39 4.54 -12.28 -1.01
CA ARG A 39 5.22 -10.96 -0.95
C ARG A 39 4.44 -9.88 -0.21
N CYS A 40 3.12 -10.02 -0.09
CA CYS A 40 2.24 -9.09 0.60
C CYS A 40 1.99 -9.49 2.07
N LYS A 41 2.47 -10.67 2.49
CA LYS A 41 2.24 -11.17 3.84
C LYS A 41 2.95 -10.28 4.87
N GLY A 42 2.17 -9.64 5.73
CA GLY A 42 2.70 -8.70 6.72
C GLY A 42 3.16 -7.36 6.13
N LEU A 43 2.79 -7.07 4.88
CA LEU A 43 3.11 -5.79 4.25
C LEU A 43 2.16 -4.70 4.75
N LEU A 44 2.75 -3.56 5.13
CA LEU A 44 2.02 -2.33 5.40
C LEU A 44 2.57 -1.22 4.51
N ILE A 45 1.68 -0.49 3.84
CA ILE A 45 2.05 0.64 2.98
C ILE A 45 1.36 1.89 3.50
N LEU A 46 2.13 2.93 3.78
CA LEU A 46 1.61 4.25 4.12
C LEU A 46 1.67 5.13 2.88
N GLU A 47 0.51 5.49 2.34
CA GLU A 47 0.38 6.41 1.22
C GLU A 47 -0.04 7.79 1.72
N THR A 48 0.49 8.85 1.10
CA THR A 48 0.11 10.22 1.37
C THR A 48 0.23 11.05 0.09
N TYR A 49 -0.62 12.06 -0.05
CA TYR A 49 -0.61 12.97 -1.19
C TYR A 49 -0.05 14.31 -0.75
N THR A 50 1.23 14.55 -1.00
CA THR A 50 1.90 15.79 -0.63
C THR A 50 2.80 16.27 -1.75
N THR A 51 3.05 17.57 -1.79
CA THR A 51 4.05 18.19 -2.66
C THR A 51 5.43 18.22 -2.01
N LYS A 52 5.53 17.84 -0.73
CA LYS A 52 6.78 17.75 0.03
C LYS A 52 7.35 16.34 -0.09
N PHE A 53 8.59 16.21 -0.55
CA PHE A 53 9.22 14.90 -0.76
C PHE A 53 10.41 14.70 0.19
N GLY A 54 10.68 13.45 0.57
CA GLY A 54 11.86 13.08 1.34
C GLY A 54 11.90 13.65 2.76
N ASP A 55 12.91 14.46 3.04
CA ASP A 55 13.26 14.93 4.39
C ASP A 55 12.38 16.08 4.90
N ASP A 56 11.72 16.80 3.99
CA ASP A 56 10.75 17.86 4.32
C ASP A 56 9.38 17.31 4.73
N MET A 57 9.15 16.00 4.57
CA MET A 57 7.91 15.36 4.98
C MET A 57 8.01 14.93 6.44
N GLU A 58 7.27 15.62 7.30
CA GLU A 58 7.07 15.17 8.67
C GLU A 58 6.36 13.81 8.66
N ARG A 59 6.92 12.87 9.41
CA ARG A 59 6.42 11.50 9.50
C ARG A 59 5.71 11.30 10.83
N PRO A 60 4.63 10.52 10.89
CA PRO A 60 3.94 10.30 12.15
C PRO A 60 4.84 9.56 13.14
N ASP A 61 5.18 10.17 14.27
CA ASP A 61 6.11 9.64 15.29
C ASP A 61 5.67 8.28 15.88
N PHE A 62 4.40 7.91 15.70
CA PHE A 62 3.82 6.65 16.16
C PHE A 62 3.97 5.50 15.14
N LEU A 63 4.54 5.75 13.96
CA LEU A 63 4.81 4.73 12.94
C LEU A 63 6.30 4.63 12.67
N ASP A 64 6.84 3.42 12.76
CA ASP A 64 8.20 3.14 12.33
C ASP A 64 8.24 2.89 10.82
N ILE A 65 8.82 3.83 10.08
CA ILE A 65 8.89 3.79 8.62
C ILE A 65 10.21 3.16 8.20
N ALA A 66 10.16 1.89 7.79
CA ALA A 66 11.35 1.14 7.41
C ALA A 66 12.01 1.63 6.11
N LYS A 67 11.20 1.96 5.09
CA LYS A 67 11.71 2.36 3.77
C LYS A 67 10.69 3.21 3.01
N GLU A 68 11.17 4.24 2.33
CA GLU A 68 10.39 4.96 1.32
C GLU A 68 10.34 4.16 0.01
N VAL A 69 9.13 3.87 -0.47
CA VAL A 69 8.86 3.10 -1.70
C VAL A 69 8.16 3.95 -2.76
N THR A 70 8.15 5.28 -2.61
CA THR A 70 7.56 6.22 -3.56
C THR A 70 8.18 6.02 -4.94
N GLY A 71 7.38 5.63 -5.93
CA GLY A 71 7.83 5.39 -7.31
C GLY A 71 8.44 4.00 -7.56
N ASP A 72 8.51 3.11 -6.56
CA ASP A 72 8.97 1.74 -6.76
C ASP A 72 7.85 0.88 -7.40
N PRO A 73 8.01 0.41 -8.66
CA PRO A 73 6.98 -0.36 -9.34
C PRO A 73 6.71 -1.71 -8.66
N PHE A 74 7.63 -2.24 -7.84
CA PHE A 74 7.44 -3.50 -7.12
C PHE A 74 6.36 -3.42 -6.04
N TYR A 75 6.10 -2.24 -5.50
CA TYR A 75 5.08 -2.00 -4.47
C TYR A 75 3.75 -1.49 -5.05
N SER A 76 3.66 -1.36 -6.38
CA SER A 76 2.40 -1.01 -7.03
C SER A 76 1.36 -2.13 -6.86
N MET A 77 0.08 -1.75 -6.77
CA MET A 77 -1.03 -2.73 -6.70
C MET A 77 -0.99 -3.75 -7.84
N PHE A 78 -0.52 -3.32 -9.01
CA PHE A 78 -0.34 -4.18 -10.17
C PHE A 78 0.65 -5.30 -9.87
N SER A 79 1.86 -4.96 -9.43
CA SER A 79 2.91 -5.93 -9.09
C SER A 79 2.53 -6.84 -7.93
N LEU A 80 1.83 -6.31 -6.92
CA LEU A 80 1.36 -7.08 -5.77
C LEU A 80 0.24 -8.08 -6.13
N SER A 81 -0.48 -7.82 -7.21
CA SER A 81 -1.56 -8.70 -7.68
C SER A 81 -1.08 -9.83 -8.59
N LEU A 82 0.15 -9.79 -9.12
CA LEU A 82 0.66 -10.81 -10.05
C LEU A 82 0.77 -12.18 -9.37
N LYS A 83 0.16 -13.20 -9.97
CA LYS A 83 0.49 -14.62 -9.72
C LYS A 83 1.79 -14.93 -10.46
N LYS A 84 2.82 -15.36 -9.75
CA LYS A 84 4.02 -15.92 -10.36
C LYS A 84 3.92 -17.44 -10.37
#